data_AF-A0A847X1A9-F1
#
_entry.id   AF-A0A847X1A9-F1
#
_cell.length_a   1.000
_cell.length_b   1.000
_cell.length_c   1.000
_cell.angle_alpha   90.00
_cell.angle_beta   90.00
_cell.angle_gamma   90.00
#
_symmetry.space_group_name_H-M   'P 1'
#
loop_
_entity.id
_entity.type
_entity.pdbx_description
1 polymer ?
#
loop_
_entity_poly.entity_id
_entity_poly.type
_entity_poly.pdbx_seq_one_letter_code
_entity_poly.pdbx_strand_id
1 'polypeptide(L)'
;MKLGAVLAVLLPMMAAPIVAAEVELVSEYYSAAHPVPHIHFDGPVLEGDLKSLTKLFNENIPCGFEQFPESGGNCAVITLSSPGGNYIEGLKLAQFLRDNRIASMVEPGAQCYSACAFAFLGGTGYSTQSGVGIYIDRMIAPGAILGFHAPYFASDDLGELVATYGLDTVLGASRDDIALMIRQLVSWNVDENILGYIVSMGPDETYDIVLGEDYFLTRSALPPALMFTQDTTVADAVYNTCIYLLAEHERAFPAELVDRITEDAMSEIGVDASGAQIVGYRLGPDNPLGLTFCGLPLAQIEGEGDADIALYTGAGIQGDIRPMLTAFIRQDGWSSLGPTGNISRSIFQKGPMNALFLAPDRIVTSEMFD
;
A
#
# COMPACT_ATOMS: atom_id res chain seq x y z
N MET A 1 2.43 49.57 -22.21
CA MET A 1 1.82 49.62 -20.86
C MET A 1 2.76 48.87 -19.91
N LYS A 2 2.97 49.41 -18.71
CA LYS A 2 4.15 49.22 -17.84
C LYS A 2 4.39 47.75 -17.39
N LEU A 3 5.65 47.30 -17.48
CA LEU A 3 6.18 46.17 -16.68
C LEU A 3 6.28 46.62 -15.21
N GLY A 4 5.62 45.90 -14.31
CA GLY A 4 5.78 46.05 -12.86
C GLY A 4 6.78 45.02 -12.35
N ALA A 5 7.87 45.49 -11.75
CA ALA A 5 8.82 44.64 -11.02
C ALA A 5 8.22 44.21 -9.69
N VAL A 6 8.07 42.90 -9.47
CA VAL A 6 7.73 42.33 -8.17
C VAL A 6 9.03 42.18 -7.38
N LEU A 7 9.13 42.91 -6.27
CA LEU A 7 10.23 42.87 -5.33
C LEU A 7 10.04 41.64 -4.43
N ALA A 8 10.80 40.57 -4.65
CA ALA A 8 10.80 39.40 -3.78
C ALA A 8 11.52 39.75 -2.46
N VAL A 9 10.75 39.80 -1.37
CA VAL A 9 11.29 39.91 -0.02
C VAL A 9 11.77 38.51 0.39
N LEU A 10 13.10 38.31 0.39
CA LEU A 10 13.73 37.14 0.98
C LEU A 10 13.60 37.22 2.52
N LEU A 11 12.64 36.50 3.06
CA LEU A 11 12.59 36.20 4.50
C LEU A 11 13.69 35.15 4.81
N PRO A 12 14.55 35.37 5.80
CA PRO A 12 15.53 34.36 6.19
C PRO A 12 14.79 33.21 6.87
N MET A 13 14.81 32.01 6.26
CA MET A 13 14.46 30.76 6.94
C MET A 13 15.43 30.57 8.09
N MET A 14 14.96 30.71 9.34
CA MET A 14 15.70 30.24 10.49
C MET A 14 15.61 28.70 10.49
N ALA A 15 16.75 28.04 10.27
CA ALA A 15 16.85 26.60 10.48
C ALA A 15 16.63 26.30 11.97
N ALA A 16 15.49 25.68 12.30
CA ALA A 16 15.24 25.17 13.63
C ALA A 16 16.25 24.06 13.94
N PRO A 17 16.67 23.89 15.21
CA PRO A 17 17.49 22.73 15.58
C PRO A 17 16.73 21.44 15.22
N ILE A 18 17.41 20.52 14.55
CA ILE A 18 16.87 19.18 14.24
C ILE A 18 16.80 18.43 15.57
N VAL A 19 15.59 18.31 16.12
CA VAL A 19 15.32 17.52 17.35
C VAL A 19 14.90 16.12 16.90
N ALA A 20 15.29 15.08 17.67
CA ALA A 20 14.85 13.71 17.42
C ALA A 20 13.33 13.58 17.42
N ALA A 21 12.81 12.52 16.80
CA ALA A 21 11.38 12.28 16.76
C ALA A 21 10.80 12.13 18.17
N GLU A 22 9.63 12.73 18.37
CA GLU A 22 8.79 12.50 19.53
C GLU A 22 8.03 11.18 19.31
N VAL A 23 8.14 10.28 20.29
CA VAL A 23 7.45 8.99 20.29
C VAL A 23 6.64 8.88 21.57
N GLU A 24 5.33 8.82 21.43
CA GLU A 24 4.40 8.84 22.55
C GLU A 24 3.29 7.80 22.44
N LEU A 25 2.74 7.42 23.60
CA LEU A 25 1.54 6.60 23.70
C LEU A 25 0.35 7.54 23.83
N VAL A 26 -0.43 7.66 22.78
CA VAL A 26 -1.55 8.60 22.69
C VAL A 26 -2.79 8.05 23.41
N SER A 27 -3.05 6.76 23.24
CA SER A 27 -4.20 6.08 23.84
C SER A 27 -3.99 4.56 23.96
N GLU A 28 -4.82 3.90 24.77
CA GLU A 28 -4.89 2.43 24.84
C GLU A 28 -5.81 1.82 23.76
N TYR A 29 -6.37 2.65 22.89
CA TYR A 29 -7.38 2.27 21.91
C TYR A 29 -7.29 3.19 20.69
N TYR A 30 -6.85 2.65 19.57
CA TYR A 30 -6.78 3.37 18.31
C TYR A 30 -8.16 3.46 17.63
N SER A 31 -8.78 2.33 17.29
CA SER A 31 -10.07 2.33 16.58
C SER A 31 -10.91 1.06 16.81
N ALA A 32 -12.13 1.02 16.29
CA ALA A 32 -12.97 -0.18 16.34
C ALA A 32 -12.39 -1.35 15.55
N ALA A 33 -11.74 -1.07 14.42
CA ALA A 33 -11.08 -2.09 13.61
C ALA A 33 -9.75 -2.56 14.24
N HIS A 34 -9.07 -1.67 14.98
CA HIS A 34 -7.82 -1.94 15.67
C HIS A 34 -7.94 -1.48 17.14
N PRO A 35 -8.62 -2.27 18.00
CA PRO A 35 -8.87 -1.91 19.41
C PRO A 35 -7.63 -2.18 20.27
N VAL A 36 -6.52 -1.56 19.91
CA VAL A 36 -5.18 -1.77 20.47
C VAL A 36 -4.55 -0.41 20.79
N PRO A 37 -3.48 -0.36 21.61
CA PRO A 37 -2.78 0.88 21.92
C PRO A 37 -2.32 1.65 20.68
N HIS A 38 -2.37 2.98 20.78
CA HIS A 38 -1.99 3.94 19.74
C HIS A 38 -0.68 4.64 20.11
N ILE A 39 0.34 4.41 19.30
CA ILE A 39 1.63 5.09 19.36
C ILE A 39 1.65 6.17 18.28
N HIS A 40 2.16 7.36 18.60
CA HIS A 40 2.43 8.40 17.62
C HIS A 40 3.93 8.64 17.50
N PHE A 41 4.40 8.80 16.26
CA PHE A 41 5.77 9.14 15.91
C PHE A 41 5.75 10.42 15.08
N ASP A 42 6.30 11.50 15.63
CA ASP A 42 6.37 12.81 14.97
C ASP A 42 7.80 13.36 14.92
N GLY A 43 8.21 13.90 13.78
CA GLY A 43 9.51 14.54 13.61
C GLY A 43 10.53 13.71 12.83
N PRO A 44 11.77 14.21 12.64
CA PRO A 44 12.75 13.57 11.77
C PRO A 44 13.26 12.26 12.35
N VAL A 45 13.48 11.27 11.50
CA VAL A 45 14.03 9.96 11.87
C VAL A 45 15.53 10.12 12.14
N LEU A 46 15.97 9.96 13.39
CA LEU A 46 17.37 10.07 13.81
C LEU A 46 17.86 8.78 14.49
N GLU A 47 19.17 8.57 14.51
CA GLU A 47 19.76 7.43 15.21
C GLU A 47 19.37 7.44 16.70
N GLY A 48 18.80 6.33 17.18
CA GLY A 48 18.35 6.18 18.57
C GLY A 48 16.84 6.16 18.72
N ASP A 49 16.08 6.56 17.70
CA ASP A 49 14.61 6.53 17.73
C ASP A 49 14.06 5.12 17.94
N LEU A 50 14.70 4.09 17.36
CA LEU A 50 14.31 2.69 17.64
C LEU A 50 14.42 2.38 19.13
N LYS A 51 15.46 2.88 19.80
CA LYS A 51 15.65 2.62 21.24
C LYS A 51 14.55 3.30 22.05
N SER A 52 14.16 4.52 21.68
CA SER A 52 13.05 5.24 22.29
C SER A 52 11.72 4.48 22.11
N LEU A 53 11.41 4.08 20.88
CA LEU A 53 10.21 3.28 20.57
C LEU A 53 10.21 1.94 21.30
N THR A 54 11.34 1.22 21.31
CA THR A 54 11.47 -0.07 22.00
C THR A 54 11.21 0.07 23.50
N LYS A 55 11.74 1.14 24.11
CA LYS A 55 11.51 1.42 25.53
C LYS A 55 10.02 1.67 25.80
N LEU A 56 9.40 2.57 25.04
CA LEU A 56 7.97 2.87 25.18
C LEU A 56 7.12 1.62 25.00
N PHE A 57 7.40 0.82 23.97
CA PHE A 57 6.68 -0.42 23.69
C PHE A 57 6.78 -1.41 24.85
N ASN A 58 7.99 -1.71 25.32
CA ASN A 58 8.19 -2.68 26.41
C ASN A 58 7.62 -2.24 27.75
N GLU A 59 7.58 -0.92 28.01
CA GLU A 59 7.06 -0.37 29.27
C GLU A 59 5.53 -0.32 29.31
N ASN A 60 4.86 -0.18 28.15
CA ASN A 60 3.44 0.16 28.11
C ASN A 60 2.56 -0.80 27.29
N ILE A 61 3.11 -1.59 26.36
CA ILE A 61 2.31 -2.37 25.42
C ILE A 61 2.32 -3.86 25.80
N PRO A 62 1.23 -4.41 26.34
CA PRO A 62 1.12 -5.83 26.58
C PRO A 62 0.88 -6.57 25.26
N CYS A 63 1.91 -7.22 24.73
CA CYS A 63 1.86 -7.95 23.48
C CYS A 63 2.04 -9.46 23.71
N GLY A 64 1.05 -10.26 23.32
CA GLY A 64 1.10 -11.72 23.34
C GLY A 64 0.58 -12.27 22.02
N PHE A 65 1.23 -11.92 20.91
CA PHE A 65 0.73 -12.19 19.56
C PHE A 65 0.51 -13.68 19.28
N GLU A 66 1.20 -14.58 19.98
CA GLU A 66 0.99 -16.02 19.89
C GLU A 66 -0.41 -16.45 20.36
N GLN A 67 -1.12 -15.57 21.08
CA GLN A 67 -2.48 -15.79 21.59
C GLN A 67 -3.55 -15.13 20.70
N PHE A 68 -3.16 -14.46 19.61
CA PHE A 68 -4.12 -13.85 18.71
C PHE A 68 -5.05 -14.88 18.07
N PRO A 69 -6.30 -14.51 17.77
CA PRO A 69 -7.26 -15.43 17.15
C PRO A 69 -6.88 -15.74 15.70
N GLU A 70 -7.56 -16.73 15.11
CA GLU A 70 -7.43 -17.06 13.69
C GLU A 70 -7.82 -15.90 12.76
N SER A 71 -8.69 -15.00 13.22
CA SER A 71 -9.05 -13.77 12.52
C SER A 71 -7.96 -12.69 12.55
N GLY A 72 -6.86 -12.93 13.26
CA GLY A 72 -5.70 -12.05 13.35
C GLY A 72 -5.88 -10.83 14.26
N GLY A 73 -4.75 -10.22 14.62
CA GLY A 73 -4.68 -9.00 15.43
C GLY A 73 -3.31 -8.33 15.40
N ASN A 74 -3.18 -7.24 16.14
CA ASN A 74 -1.98 -6.40 16.24
C ASN A 74 -1.68 -6.14 17.71
N CYS A 75 -0.43 -5.80 18.04
CA CYS A 75 -0.08 -5.40 19.40
C CYS A 75 -0.25 -3.89 19.63
N ALA A 76 -0.15 -3.09 18.57
CA ALA A 76 -0.39 -1.65 18.58
C ALA A 76 -0.66 -1.15 17.15
N VAL A 77 -1.10 0.11 17.05
CA VAL A 77 -1.02 0.91 15.82
C VAL A 77 -0.02 2.03 16.05
N ILE A 78 0.87 2.27 15.10
CA ILE A 78 1.74 3.45 15.08
C ILE A 78 1.29 4.41 13.97
N THR A 79 1.00 5.66 14.33
CA THR A 79 0.77 6.73 13.35
C THR A 79 2.06 7.50 13.11
N LEU A 80 2.38 7.75 11.84
CA LEU A 80 3.68 8.26 11.39
C LEU A 80 3.54 9.63 10.71
N SER A 81 4.25 10.62 11.23
CA SER A 81 4.34 11.98 10.69
C SER A 81 5.80 12.42 10.69
N SER A 82 6.48 12.34 9.55
CA SER A 82 7.92 12.61 9.50
C SER A 82 8.42 12.98 8.11
N PRO A 83 9.33 13.96 8.00
CA PRO A 83 10.05 14.25 6.76
C PRO A 83 11.09 13.17 6.40
N GLY A 84 11.23 12.12 7.22
CA GLY A 84 12.28 11.11 7.07
C GLY A 84 13.56 11.48 7.80
N GLY A 85 14.70 11.00 7.30
CA GLY A 85 16.00 11.18 7.96
C GLY A 85 16.92 9.98 7.77
N ASN A 86 17.46 9.45 8.87
CA ASN A 86 18.40 8.35 8.85
C ASN A 86 17.79 7.07 8.25
N TYR A 87 18.26 6.70 7.07
CA TYR A 87 17.77 5.55 6.32
C TYR A 87 17.85 4.23 7.09
N ILE A 88 19.01 3.95 7.68
CA ILE A 88 19.24 2.70 8.44
C ILE A 88 18.34 2.63 9.67
N GLU A 89 18.11 3.75 10.36
CA GLU A 89 17.16 3.79 11.47
C GLU A 89 15.72 3.55 10.99
N GLY A 90 15.31 4.10 9.85
CA GLY A 90 14.02 3.81 9.22
C GLY A 90 13.81 2.31 8.96
N LEU A 91 14.84 1.62 8.44
CA LEU A 91 14.79 0.16 8.23
C LEU A 91 14.70 -0.63 9.53
N LYS A 92 15.43 -0.21 10.57
CA LYS A 92 15.36 -0.82 11.91
C LYS A 92 13.98 -0.63 12.54
N LEU A 93 13.39 0.55 12.41
CA LEU A 93 12.02 0.83 12.85
C LEU A 93 11.04 -0.10 12.13
N ALA A 94 11.14 -0.21 10.80
CA ALA A 94 10.30 -1.12 10.01
C ALA A 94 10.38 -2.58 10.50
N GLN A 95 11.61 -3.09 10.70
CA GLN A 95 11.82 -4.45 11.20
C GLN A 95 11.22 -4.62 12.60
N PHE A 96 11.38 -3.63 13.48
CA PHE A 96 10.78 -3.64 14.81
C PHE A 96 9.24 -3.68 14.75
N LEU A 97 8.60 -2.89 13.88
CA LEU A 97 7.15 -2.93 13.71
C LEU A 97 6.69 -4.33 13.29
N ARG A 98 7.42 -4.97 12.36
CA ARG A 98 7.12 -6.34 11.91
C ARG A 98 7.24 -7.35 13.03
N ASP A 99 8.37 -7.33 13.74
CA ASP A 99 8.68 -8.29 14.79
C ASP A 99 7.69 -8.20 15.96
N ASN A 100 7.10 -7.02 16.18
CA ASN A 100 6.17 -6.74 17.26
C ASN A 100 4.70 -6.65 16.81
N ARG A 101 4.38 -6.98 15.55
CA ARG A 101 3.01 -6.99 15.00
C ARG A 101 2.29 -5.65 15.18
N ILE A 102 3.01 -4.57 14.88
CA ILE A 102 2.50 -3.21 14.97
C ILE A 102 2.00 -2.82 13.58
N ALA A 103 0.73 -2.43 13.47
CA ALA A 103 0.20 -1.85 12.24
C ALA A 103 0.72 -0.42 12.07
N SER A 104 0.92 0.02 10.83
CA SER A 104 1.36 1.39 10.53
C SER A 104 0.24 2.19 9.87
N MET A 105 0.23 3.50 10.15
CA MET A 105 -0.76 4.42 9.63
C MET A 105 -0.13 5.76 9.28
N VAL A 106 -0.51 6.36 8.16
CA VAL A 106 -0.32 7.80 7.90
C VAL A 106 -1.68 8.48 7.97
N GLU A 107 -1.88 9.31 8.99
CA GLU A 107 -3.16 9.95 9.32
C GLU A 107 -3.52 11.10 8.36
N PRO A 108 -4.80 11.51 8.28
CA PRO A 108 -5.22 12.59 7.38
C PRO A 108 -4.35 13.84 7.57
N GLY A 109 -3.81 14.37 6.47
CA GLY A 109 -2.95 15.56 6.46
C GLY A 109 -1.53 15.34 6.98
N ALA A 110 -1.20 14.17 7.52
CA ALA A 110 0.17 13.81 7.87
C ALA A 110 0.97 13.44 6.62
N GLN A 111 2.29 13.56 6.74
CA GLN A 111 3.22 13.22 5.68
C GLN A 111 4.33 12.34 6.23
N CYS A 112 4.72 11.30 5.49
CA CYS A 112 5.72 10.34 5.89
C CYS A 112 6.65 10.06 4.71
N TYR A 113 7.83 10.68 4.70
CA TYR A 113 8.78 10.60 3.59
C TYR A 113 10.01 9.76 3.92
N SER A 114 10.65 9.23 2.88
CA SER A 114 12.00 8.66 2.96
C SER A 114 12.11 7.57 4.04
N ALA A 115 13.02 7.71 5.01
CA ALA A 115 13.18 6.78 6.14
C ALA A 115 11.86 6.47 6.87
N CYS A 116 10.95 7.45 7.00
CA CYS A 116 9.62 7.22 7.55
C CYS A 116 8.80 6.29 6.66
N ALA A 117 8.81 6.51 5.34
CA ALA A 117 8.09 5.68 4.40
C ALA A 117 8.57 4.21 4.43
N PHE A 118 9.87 3.99 4.66
CA PHE A 118 10.39 2.65 4.91
C PHE A 118 9.93 2.07 6.25
N ALA A 119 9.91 2.87 7.33
CA ALA A 119 9.35 2.46 8.62
C ALA A 119 7.87 2.02 8.45
N PHE A 120 7.08 2.79 7.72
CA PHE A 120 5.68 2.50 7.40
C PHE A 120 5.49 1.12 6.77
N LEU A 121 6.36 0.70 5.84
CA LEU A 121 6.24 -0.61 5.19
C LEU A 121 6.39 -1.81 6.15
N GLY A 122 6.91 -1.57 7.36
CA GLY A 122 6.98 -2.54 8.45
C GLY A 122 5.62 -2.86 9.12
N GLY A 123 4.56 -2.15 8.78
CA GLY A 123 3.22 -2.36 9.33
C GLY A 123 2.70 -3.79 9.11
N THR A 124 2.39 -4.50 10.19
CA THR A 124 1.91 -5.89 10.14
C THR A 124 0.96 -6.25 11.27
N GLY A 125 0.20 -7.33 11.04
CA GLY A 125 -0.51 -8.08 12.07
C GLY A 125 -0.05 -9.54 12.12
N TYR A 126 -0.69 -10.32 13.00
CA TYR A 126 -0.45 -11.75 13.12
C TYR A 126 -1.73 -12.54 13.32
N SER A 127 -1.83 -13.70 12.67
CA SER A 127 -2.90 -14.67 12.85
C SER A 127 -2.33 -16.03 13.23
N THR A 128 -3.01 -16.71 14.16
CA THR A 128 -2.71 -18.11 14.52
C THR A 128 -3.32 -19.12 13.54
N GLN A 129 -4.08 -18.68 12.55
CA GLN A 129 -4.62 -19.56 11.53
C GLN A 129 -3.47 -20.24 10.77
N SER A 130 -3.57 -21.56 10.63
CA SER A 130 -2.56 -22.36 9.94
C SER A 130 -2.32 -21.85 8.52
N GLY A 131 -1.06 -21.54 8.22
CA GLY A 131 -0.65 -21.01 6.91
C GLY A 131 -0.74 -19.49 6.76
N VAL A 132 -1.26 -18.76 7.75
CA VAL A 132 -1.33 -17.28 7.73
C VAL A 132 -0.11 -16.64 8.40
N GLY A 133 -0.03 -16.67 9.74
CA GLY A 133 1.08 -16.04 10.46
C GLY A 133 1.09 -14.51 10.30
N ILE A 134 2.25 -13.94 9.94
CA ILE A 134 2.41 -12.50 9.75
C ILE A 134 1.74 -12.07 8.45
N TYR A 135 0.92 -11.02 8.50
CA TYR A 135 0.29 -10.40 7.33
C TYR A 135 0.50 -8.88 7.32
N ILE A 136 0.35 -8.26 6.15
CA ILE A 136 0.53 -6.80 5.98
C ILE A 136 -0.65 -6.06 6.60
N ASP A 137 -0.35 -5.03 7.39
CA ASP A 137 -1.34 -4.15 7.99
C ASP A 137 -0.76 -2.73 8.04
N ARG A 138 -0.94 -2.03 6.93
CA ARG A 138 -0.41 -0.69 6.69
C ARG A 138 -1.47 0.14 5.98
N MET A 139 -1.79 1.30 6.53
CA MET A 139 -2.93 2.12 6.13
C MET A 139 -2.52 3.55 5.79
N ILE A 140 -3.09 4.11 4.73
CA ILE A 140 -2.88 5.51 4.37
C ILE A 140 -4.25 6.17 4.33
N ALA A 141 -4.49 7.15 5.20
CA ALA A 141 -5.72 7.91 5.15
C ALA A 141 -5.82 8.71 3.84
N PRO A 142 -7.03 8.95 3.32
CA PRO A 142 -7.21 9.91 2.23
C PRO A 142 -6.64 11.28 2.58
N GLY A 143 -5.93 11.91 1.62
CA GLY A 143 -5.26 13.19 1.83
C GLY A 143 -3.99 13.15 2.70
N ALA A 144 -3.57 11.97 3.17
CA ALA A 144 -2.22 11.78 3.70
C ALA A 144 -1.21 11.59 2.56
N ILE A 145 0.09 11.80 2.84
CA ILE A 145 1.14 11.58 1.85
C ILE A 145 2.18 10.61 2.41
N LEU A 146 2.37 9.50 1.70
CA LEU A 146 3.50 8.60 1.89
C LEU A 146 4.42 8.76 0.68
N GLY A 147 5.67 9.19 0.88
CA GLY A 147 6.57 9.50 -0.24
C GLY A 147 7.88 8.73 -0.19
N PHE A 148 8.19 8.00 -1.25
CA PHE A 148 9.45 7.29 -1.42
C PHE A 148 10.42 8.09 -2.28
N HIS A 149 11.72 8.01 -2.00
CA HIS A 149 12.77 8.48 -2.90
C HIS A 149 13.99 7.56 -2.80
N ALA A 150 14.86 7.61 -3.81
CA ALA A 150 16.07 6.81 -3.83
C ALA A 150 17.07 7.29 -2.75
N PRO A 151 17.75 6.40 -2.01
CA PRO A 151 18.84 6.80 -1.13
C PRO A 151 19.91 7.58 -1.90
N TYR A 152 20.19 8.81 -1.47
CA TYR A 152 21.21 9.65 -2.08
C TYR A 152 22.08 10.33 -1.03
N PHE A 153 23.30 10.69 -1.42
CA PHE A 153 24.15 11.59 -0.65
C PHE A 153 23.81 13.02 -1.05
N ALA A 154 23.47 13.87 -0.07
CA ALA A 154 23.22 15.29 -0.33
C ALA A 154 24.41 15.92 -1.07
N SER A 155 24.13 16.80 -2.03
CA SER A 155 25.16 17.41 -2.89
C SER A 155 26.27 18.10 -2.09
N ASP A 156 25.90 18.68 -0.96
CA ASP A 156 26.79 19.46 -0.10
C ASP A 156 27.77 18.54 0.66
N ASP A 157 27.33 17.33 1.00
CA ASP A 157 28.17 16.31 1.66
C ASP A 157 28.95 15.47 0.64
N LEU A 158 28.45 15.34 -0.60
CA LEU A 158 29.04 14.47 -1.61
C LEU A 158 30.47 14.88 -1.97
N GLY A 159 30.74 16.19 -2.07
CA GLY A 159 32.08 16.69 -2.36
C GLY A 159 33.10 16.33 -1.26
N GLU A 160 32.68 16.47 0.01
CA GLU A 160 33.50 16.15 1.17
C GLU A 160 33.70 14.64 1.34
N LEU A 161 32.64 13.84 1.15
CA LEU A 161 32.66 12.39 1.17
C LEU A 161 33.60 11.83 0.10
N VAL A 162 33.51 12.34 -1.14
CA VAL A 162 34.39 11.92 -2.24
C VAL A 162 35.84 12.33 -1.97
N ALA A 163 36.07 13.54 -1.44
CA ALA A 163 37.41 13.99 -1.07
C ALA A 163 38.03 13.14 0.06
N THR A 164 37.21 12.65 0.99
CA THR A 164 37.66 11.91 2.19
C THR A 164 37.83 10.41 1.91
N TYR A 165 36.88 9.78 1.23
CA TYR A 165 36.79 8.33 1.08
C TYR A 165 37.05 7.83 -0.34
N GLY A 166 37.13 8.74 -1.31
CA GLY A 166 37.30 8.42 -2.73
C GLY A 166 35.98 8.07 -3.43
N LEU A 167 35.92 8.37 -4.73
CA LEU A 167 34.71 8.21 -5.55
C LEU A 167 34.20 6.76 -5.56
N ASP A 168 35.09 5.77 -5.73
CA ASP A 168 34.71 4.36 -5.80
C ASP A 168 34.01 3.87 -4.53
N THR A 169 34.48 4.32 -3.36
CA THR A 169 33.90 3.96 -2.05
C THR A 169 32.50 4.55 -1.90
N VAL A 170 32.33 5.84 -2.24
CA VAL A 170 31.04 6.54 -2.14
C VAL A 170 30.01 5.95 -3.09
N LEU A 171 30.39 5.70 -4.36
CA LEU A 171 29.51 5.02 -5.31
C LEU A 171 29.22 3.58 -4.90
N GLY A 172 30.19 2.88 -4.29
CA GLY A 172 29.99 1.54 -3.72
C GLY A 172 28.93 1.53 -2.61
N ALA A 173 29.02 2.45 -1.66
CA ALA A 173 28.05 2.59 -0.58
C ALA A 173 26.63 2.87 -1.09
N SER A 174 26.47 3.79 -2.05
CA SER A 174 25.16 4.07 -2.68
C SER A 174 24.56 2.82 -3.35
N ARG A 175 25.40 2.01 -4.03
CA ARG A 175 24.95 0.76 -4.64
C ARG A 175 24.49 -0.27 -3.60
N ASP A 176 25.20 -0.36 -2.48
CA ASP A 176 24.86 -1.28 -1.38
C ASP A 176 23.55 -0.86 -0.70
N ASP A 177 23.32 0.45 -0.52
CA ASP A 177 22.08 1.01 0.03
C ASP A 177 20.88 0.74 -0.89
N ILE A 178 21.02 0.96 -2.20
CA ILE A 178 19.99 0.61 -3.18
C ILE A 178 19.71 -0.89 -3.19
N ALA A 179 20.75 -1.73 -3.13
CA ALA A 179 20.58 -3.18 -3.07
C ALA A 179 19.89 -3.65 -1.78
N LEU A 180 20.17 -3.00 -0.64
CA LEU A 180 19.46 -3.21 0.62
C LEU A 180 17.99 -2.80 0.48
N MET A 181 17.72 -1.63 -0.08
CA MET A 181 16.37 -1.13 -0.35
C MET A 181 15.56 -2.13 -1.17
N ILE A 182 16.08 -2.57 -2.32
CA ILE A 182 15.38 -3.51 -3.21
C ILE A 182 15.09 -4.82 -2.47
N ARG A 183 16.08 -5.40 -1.78
CA ARG A 183 15.86 -6.63 -1.00
C ARG A 183 14.74 -6.46 0.02
N GLN A 184 14.69 -5.29 0.64
CA GLN A 184 13.74 -5.03 1.69
C GLN A 184 12.31 -4.81 1.17
N LEU A 185 12.17 -4.04 0.08
CA LEU A 185 10.89 -3.81 -0.58
C LEU A 185 10.29 -5.12 -1.12
N VAL A 186 11.12 -5.99 -1.71
CA VAL A 186 10.71 -7.34 -2.12
C VAL A 186 10.27 -8.17 -0.90
N SER A 187 11.04 -8.15 0.19
CA SER A 187 10.70 -8.86 1.44
C SER A 187 9.40 -8.36 2.08
N TRP A 188 9.07 -7.08 1.89
CA TRP A 188 7.85 -6.45 2.40
C TRP A 188 6.70 -6.41 1.38
N ASN A 189 6.81 -7.23 0.32
CA ASN A 189 5.78 -7.45 -0.69
C ASN A 189 5.30 -6.15 -1.35
N VAL A 190 6.21 -5.21 -1.62
CA VAL A 190 5.92 -4.06 -2.50
C VAL A 190 6.00 -4.55 -3.95
N ASP A 191 5.12 -4.04 -4.81
CA ASP A 191 5.10 -4.43 -6.23
C ASP A 191 6.46 -4.16 -6.91
N GLU A 192 6.87 -5.02 -7.83
CA GLU A 192 8.19 -4.89 -8.47
C GLU A 192 8.27 -3.71 -9.45
N ASN A 193 7.14 -3.28 -10.01
CA ASN A 193 7.09 -2.21 -11.01
C ASN A 193 7.44 -0.84 -10.42
N ILE A 194 7.02 -0.60 -9.17
CA ILE A 194 7.36 0.63 -8.43
C ILE A 194 8.83 0.65 -7.99
N LEU A 195 9.48 -0.50 -7.79
CA LEU A 195 10.89 -0.54 -7.36
C LEU A 195 11.80 0.19 -8.34
N GLY A 196 11.59 -0.05 -9.64
CA GLY A 196 12.31 0.61 -10.73
C GLY A 196 12.06 2.11 -10.76
N TYR A 197 10.82 2.53 -10.45
CA TYR A 197 10.45 3.94 -10.41
C TYR A 197 11.16 4.65 -9.24
N ILE A 198 11.04 4.12 -8.01
CA ILE A 198 11.67 4.69 -6.81
C ILE A 198 13.19 4.83 -6.98
N VAL A 199 13.89 3.80 -7.48
CA VAL A 199 15.35 3.86 -7.66
C VAL A 199 15.80 4.83 -8.76
N SER A 200 14.90 5.17 -9.68
CA SER A 200 15.20 6.07 -10.79
C SER A 200 15.04 7.55 -10.45
N MET A 201 14.47 7.87 -9.28
CA MET A 201 14.17 9.23 -8.86
C MET A 201 15.43 10.04 -8.56
N GLY A 202 15.40 11.31 -8.98
CA GLY A 202 16.37 12.31 -8.57
C GLY A 202 16.25 12.68 -7.08
N PRO A 203 17.23 13.42 -6.55
CA PRO A 203 17.29 13.78 -5.12
C PRO A 203 16.14 14.70 -4.64
N ASP A 204 15.50 15.41 -5.58
CA ASP A 204 14.36 16.31 -5.32
C ASP A 204 13.03 15.70 -5.80
N GLU A 205 13.03 14.45 -6.24
CA GLU A 205 11.85 13.75 -6.74
C GLU A 205 11.36 12.72 -5.70
N THR A 206 10.05 12.62 -5.56
CA THR A 206 9.39 11.64 -4.69
C THR A 206 8.30 10.89 -5.43
N TYR A 207 8.11 9.63 -5.07
CA TYR A 207 6.97 8.82 -5.44
C TYR A 207 5.98 8.90 -4.31
N ASP A 208 5.03 9.83 -4.45
CA ASP A 208 3.99 10.07 -3.46
C ASP A 208 2.80 9.18 -3.74
N ILE A 209 2.33 8.46 -2.72
CA ILE A 209 1.15 7.62 -2.81
C ILE A 209 -0.10 8.50 -2.71
N VAL A 210 -0.67 8.86 -3.86
CA VAL A 210 -1.80 9.78 -3.94
C VAL A 210 -2.90 9.30 -4.88
N LEU A 211 -2.59 8.48 -5.87
CA LEU A 211 -3.54 7.88 -6.81
C LEU A 211 -4.08 6.55 -6.30
N GLY A 212 -5.24 6.12 -6.80
CA GLY A 212 -5.80 4.82 -6.48
C GLY A 212 -4.84 3.65 -6.75
N GLU A 213 -4.09 3.72 -7.85
CA GLU A 213 -3.12 2.67 -8.18
C GLU A 213 -1.93 2.59 -7.24
N ASP A 214 -1.55 3.71 -6.61
CA ASP A 214 -0.41 3.76 -5.71
C ASP A 214 -0.66 2.91 -4.45
N TYR A 215 -1.91 2.87 -3.98
CA TYR A 215 -2.34 1.99 -2.87
C TYR A 215 -2.19 0.53 -3.26
N PHE A 216 -2.59 0.17 -4.49
CA PHE A 216 -2.43 -1.17 -5.03
C PHE A 216 -0.96 -1.57 -5.13
N LEU A 217 -0.10 -0.72 -5.71
CA LEU A 217 1.31 -1.00 -5.94
C LEU A 217 2.11 -1.09 -4.64
N THR A 218 1.76 -0.27 -3.64
CA THR A 218 2.38 -0.33 -2.32
C THR A 218 1.73 -1.33 -1.37
N ARG A 219 0.70 -2.08 -1.79
CA ARG A 219 -0.11 -2.96 -0.92
C ARG A 219 -0.53 -2.24 0.37
N SER A 220 -0.99 -1.00 0.24
CA SER A 220 -1.46 -0.18 1.35
C SER A 220 -2.98 -0.17 1.34
N ALA A 221 -3.57 -0.27 2.53
CA ALA A 221 -5.01 -0.24 2.68
C ALA A 221 -5.51 1.21 2.91
N LEU A 222 -6.77 1.45 2.57
CA LEU A 222 -7.52 2.54 3.20
C LEU A 222 -7.89 2.14 4.63
N PRO A 223 -8.12 3.10 5.54
CA PRO A 223 -8.71 2.83 6.84
C PRO A 223 -10.00 2.00 6.70
N PRO A 224 -10.21 0.93 7.49
CA PRO A 224 -11.35 0.02 7.31
C PRO A 224 -12.73 0.68 7.40
N ALA A 225 -12.85 1.82 8.08
CA ALA A 225 -14.09 2.60 8.16
C ALA A 225 -14.51 3.21 6.81
N LEU A 226 -13.59 3.28 5.84
CA LEU A 226 -13.78 3.90 4.52
C LEU A 226 -13.97 2.79 3.47
N MET A 227 -15.20 2.30 3.33
CA MET A 227 -15.52 1.17 2.44
C MET A 227 -15.83 1.57 1.00
N PHE A 228 -16.65 2.61 0.81
CA PHE A 228 -17.00 3.14 -0.49
C PHE A 228 -16.89 4.66 -0.46
N THR A 229 -16.44 5.24 -1.57
CA THR A 229 -16.56 6.68 -1.79
C THR A 229 -18.00 7.00 -2.17
N GLN A 230 -18.50 8.21 -1.88
CA GLN A 230 -19.88 8.59 -2.20
C GLN A 230 -20.24 8.42 -3.68
N ASP A 231 -19.26 8.60 -4.57
CA ASP A 231 -19.45 8.56 -6.02
C ASP A 231 -19.18 7.18 -6.65
N THR A 232 -18.70 6.18 -5.90
CA THR A 232 -18.32 4.89 -6.49
C THR A 232 -19.52 3.95 -6.45
N THR A 233 -20.09 3.65 -7.61
CA THR A 233 -21.14 2.63 -7.74
C THR A 233 -20.55 1.22 -7.63
N VAL A 234 -21.40 0.21 -7.42
CA VAL A 234 -20.97 -1.20 -7.48
C VAL A 234 -20.35 -1.54 -8.84
N ALA A 235 -20.89 -0.98 -9.94
CA ALA A 235 -20.34 -1.17 -11.27
C ALA A 235 -18.92 -0.59 -11.39
N ASP A 236 -18.68 0.60 -10.83
CA ASP A 236 -17.36 1.23 -10.78
C ASP A 236 -16.38 0.41 -9.93
N ALA A 237 -16.81 -0.09 -8.78
CA ALA A 237 -15.99 -0.95 -7.93
C ALA A 237 -15.57 -2.25 -8.63
N VAL A 238 -16.50 -2.89 -9.36
CA VAL A 238 -16.20 -4.08 -10.18
C VAL A 238 -15.27 -3.71 -11.33
N TYR A 239 -15.51 -2.59 -12.01
CA TYR A 239 -14.66 -2.10 -13.09
C TYR A 239 -13.22 -1.88 -12.62
N ASN A 240 -13.03 -1.11 -11.54
CA ASN A 240 -11.71 -0.81 -10.99
C ASN A 240 -11.01 -2.10 -10.53
N THR A 241 -11.73 -3.02 -9.88
CA THR A 241 -11.18 -4.32 -9.48
C THR A 241 -10.74 -5.14 -10.71
N CYS A 242 -11.49 -5.09 -11.82
CA CYS A 242 -11.10 -5.72 -13.07
C CYS A 242 -9.79 -5.13 -13.64
N ILE A 243 -9.60 -3.81 -13.56
CA ILE A 243 -8.32 -3.18 -13.96
C ILE A 243 -7.16 -3.66 -13.08
N TYR A 244 -7.32 -3.74 -11.76
CA TYR A 244 -6.27 -4.26 -10.88
C TYR A 244 -5.97 -5.75 -11.10
N LEU A 245 -6.98 -6.56 -11.40
CA LEU A 245 -6.78 -7.95 -11.78
C LEU A 245 -6.01 -8.07 -13.10
N LEU A 246 -6.31 -7.22 -14.08
CA LEU A 246 -5.57 -7.15 -15.34
C LEU A 246 -4.11 -6.75 -15.10
N ALA A 247 -3.88 -5.74 -14.27
CA ALA A 247 -2.55 -5.29 -13.89
C ALA A 247 -1.71 -6.42 -13.27
N GLU A 248 -2.29 -7.19 -12.34
CA GLU A 248 -1.62 -8.36 -11.76
C GLU A 248 -1.40 -9.48 -12.79
N HIS A 249 -2.35 -9.69 -13.69
CA HIS A 249 -2.26 -10.73 -14.73
C HIS A 249 -1.17 -10.41 -15.77
N GLU A 250 -1.12 -9.17 -16.23
CA GLU A 250 -0.23 -8.71 -17.30
C GLU A 250 1.10 -8.14 -16.80
N ARG A 251 1.26 -7.99 -15.46
CA ARG A 251 2.42 -7.34 -14.83
C ARG A 251 2.63 -5.92 -15.35
N ALA A 252 1.56 -5.14 -15.38
CA ALA A 252 1.52 -3.78 -15.90
C ALA A 252 0.99 -2.78 -14.87
N PHE A 253 1.15 -1.48 -15.14
CA PHE A 253 0.58 -0.43 -14.31
C PHE A 253 -0.95 -0.36 -14.53
N PRO A 254 -1.77 -0.28 -13.46
CA PRO A 254 -3.22 -0.15 -13.58
C PRO A 254 -3.68 1.00 -14.47
N ALA A 255 -3.07 2.18 -14.36
CA ALA A 255 -3.43 3.35 -15.19
C ALA A 255 -3.22 3.13 -16.70
N GLU A 256 -2.31 2.26 -17.12
CA GLU A 256 -2.09 1.93 -18.53
C GLU A 256 -3.20 1.04 -19.12
N LEU A 257 -4.00 0.42 -18.25
CA LEU A 257 -5.00 -0.59 -18.61
C LEU A 257 -6.43 -0.05 -18.58
N VAL A 258 -6.66 1.19 -18.14
CA VAL A 258 -8.01 1.78 -18.03
C VAL A 258 -8.77 1.74 -19.35
N ASP A 259 -8.09 1.82 -20.50
CA ASP A 259 -8.71 1.78 -21.83
C ASP A 259 -8.93 0.34 -22.36
N ARG A 260 -8.56 -0.71 -21.60
CA ARG A 260 -8.80 -2.11 -22.05
C ARG A 260 -10.27 -2.52 -21.98
N ILE A 261 -11.06 -1.88 -21.12
CA ILE A 261 -12.49 -2.14 -20.99
C ILE A 261 -13.24 -1.09 -21.80
N THR A 262 -13.61 -1.42 -23.03
CA THR A 262 -14.24 -0.47 -23.95
C THR A 262 -15.76 -0.63 -24.08
N GLU A 263 -16.30 -1.72 -23.53
CA GLU A 263 -17.72 -2.08 -23.63
C GLU A 263 -18.44 -1.81 -22.29
N ASP A 264 -19.73 -1.49 -22.39
CA ASP A 264 -20.60 -1.36 -21.22
C ASP A 264 -20.72 -2.68 -20.46
N ALA A 265 -21.07 -2.59 -19.17
CA ALA A 265 -21.30 -3.76 -18.34
C ALA A 265 -22.36 -4.71 -18.95
N MET A 266 -22.01 -5.98 -19.01
CA MET A 266 -22.80 -7.06 -19.59
C MET A 266 -23.48 -7.88 -18.49
N SER A 267 -24.78 -8.15 -18.66
CA SER A 267 -25.57 -9.02 -17.76
C SER A 267 -25.53 -10.51 -18.13
N GLU A 268 -24.95 -10.87 -19.27
CA GLU A 268 -24.91 -12.24 -19.80
C GLU A 268 -23.52 -12.56 -20.37
N ILE A 269 -22.52 -12.72 -19.52
CA ILE A 269 -21.15 -13.09 -19.93
C ILE A 269 -21.02 -14.60 -20.15
N GLY A 270 -21.71 -15.38 -19.32
CA GLY A 270 -21.66 -16.83 -19.33
C GLY A 270 -22.08 -17.40 -17.99
N VAL A 271 -21.93 -18.71 -17.86
CA VAL A 271 -22.09 -19.42 -16.59
C VAL A 271 -20.75 -20.02 -16.18
N ASP A 272 -20.47 -20.01 -14.88
CA ASP A 272 -19.31 -20.72 -14.34
C ASP A 272 -19.59 -22.23 -14.14
N ALA A 273 -18.59 -22.98 -13.66
CA ALA A 273 -18.70 -24.42 -13.45
C ALA A 273 -19.76 -24.83 -12.39
N SER A 274 -20.25 -23.89 -11.59
CA SER A 274 -21.35 -24.11 -10.63
C SER A 274 -22.73 -23.83 -11.24
N GLY A 275 -22.77 -23.29 -12.46
CA GLY A 275 -23.97 -22.81 -13.13
C GLY A 275 -24.37 -21.39 -12.73
N ALA A 276 -23.51 -20.64 -12.02
CA ALA A 276 -23.79 -19.27 -11.63
C ALA A 276 -23.65 -18.35 -12.84
N GLN A 277 -24.66 -17.50 -13.06
CA GLN A 277 -24.62 -16.47 -14.09
C GLN A 277 -23.59 -15.41 -13.73
N ILE A 278 -22.68 -15.12 -14.66
CA ILE A 278 -21.62 -14.13 -14.48
C ILE A 278 -21.98 -12.84 -15.21
N VAL A 279 -21.70 -11.72 -14.55
CA VAL A 279 -21.91 -10.36 -15.04
C VAL A 279 -20.63 -9.53 -14.87
N GLY A 280 -20.41 -8.54 -15.71
CA GLY A 280 -19.16 -7.75 -15.70
C GLY A 280 -18.82 -7.16 -17.07
N TYR A 281 -17.58 -7.33 -17.52
CA TYR A 281 -17.04 -6.66 -18.70
C TYR A 281 -16.36 -7.62 -19.68
N ARG A 282 -16.46 -7.31 -20.98
CA ARG A 282 -15.68 -7.97 -22.02
C ARG A 282 -14.31 -7.30 -22.16
N LEU A 283 -13.28 -8.13 -22.23
CA LEU A 283 -11.88 -7.73 -22.38
C LEU A 283 -11.31 -8.10 -23.75
N GLY A 284 -11.93 -9.07 -24.42
CA GLY A 284 -11.41 -9.58 -25.69
C GLY A 284 -12.37 -10.52 -26.40
N PRO A 285 -11.92 -11.05 -27.56
CA PRO A 285 -12.68 -12.05 -28.31
C PRO A 285 -12.73 -13.38 -27.55
N ASP A 286 -13.78 -14.16 -27.78
CA ASP A 286 -13.96 -15.47 -27.14
C ASP A 286 -12.76 -16.39 -27.43
N ASN A 287 -12.01 -16.70 -26.38
CA ASN A 287 -10.84 -17.56 -26.45
C ASN A 287 -10.82 -18.51 -25.23
N PRO A 288 -10.97 -19.83 -25.41
CA PRO A 288 -10.98 -20.78 -24.29
C PRO A 288 -9.63 -20.91 -23.57
N LEU A 289 -8.56 -20.35 -24.14
CA LEU A 289 -7.23 -20.31 -23.55
C LEU A 289 -6.77 -18.89 -23.20
N GLY A 290 -7.58 -17.88 -23.53
CA GLY A 290 -7.21 -16.48 -23.41
C GLY A 290 -8.18 -15.72 -22.54
N LEU A 291 -7.68 -14.64 -21.99
CA LEU A 291 -8.47 -13.66 -21.26
C LEU A 291 -9.59 -13.10 -22.17
N THR A 292 -10.84 -13.29 -21.75
CA THR A 292 -12.02 -12.86 -22.52
C THR A 292 -12.91 -11.92 -21.73
N PHE A 293 -13.09 -12.16 -20.43
CA PHE A 293 -13.99 -11.39 -19.58
C PHE A 293 -13.39 -11.09 -18.21
N CYS A 294 -13.99 -10.13 -17.52
CA CYS A 294 -13.85 -9.98 -16.08
C CYS A 294 -15.22 -9.75 -15.45
N GLY A 295 -15.47 -10.28 -14.27
CA GLY A 295 -16.76 -10.12 -13.62
C GLY A 295 -16.92 -10.93 -12.35
N LEU A 296 -18.16 -11.05 -11.89
CA LEU A 296 -18.54 -11.77 -10.68
C LEU A 296 -19.89 -12.47 -10.87
N PRO A 297 -20.22 -13.46 -10.03
CA PRO A 297 -21.56 -14.03 -9.98
C PRO A 297 -22.64 -12.96 -9.73
N LEU A 298 -23.72 -12.98 -10.52
CA LEU A 298 -24.83 -12.01 -10.42
C LEU A 298 -25.40 -11.92 -8.99
N ALA A 299 -25.53 -13.06 -8.31
CA ALA A 299 -26.04 -13.12 -6.94
C ALA A 299 -25.17 -12.37 -5.92
N GLN A 300 -23.90 -12.10 -6.24
CA GLN A 300 -22.98 -11.36 -5.36
C GLN A 300 -23.10 -9.84 -5.54
N ILE A 301 -23.69 -9.34 -6.63
CA ILE A 301 -24.00 -7.90 -6.76
C ILE A 301 -25.01 -7.46 -5.69
N GLU A 302 -26.00 -8.31 -5.43
CA GLU A 302 -27.08 -8.04 -4.49
C GLU A 302 -26.76 -8.48 -3.04
N GLY A 303 -25.55 -9.00 -2.81
CA GLY A 303 -25.11 -9.56 -1.53
C GLY A 303 -24.69 -8.51 -0.49
N GLU A 304 -24.20 -9.00 0.65
CA GLU A 304 -23.78 -8.18 1.81
C GLU A 304 -22.34 -7.64 1.70
N GLY A 305 -21.82 -7.45 0.46
CA GLY A 305 -20.50 -6.85 0.21
C GLY A 305 -19.33 -7.82 0.04
N ASP A 306 -19.54 -9.12 0.25
CA ASP A 306 -18.59 -10.16 -0.17
C ASP A 306 -18.66 -10.37 -1.68
N ALA A 307 -17.51 -10.44 -2.34
CA ALA A 307 -17.44 -10.58 -3.79
C ALA A 307 -16.24 -11.41 -4.26
N ASP A 308 -16.46 -12.23 -5.28
CA ASP A 308 -15.44 -12.98 -6.00
C ASP A 308 -15.38 -12.45 -7.43
N ILE A 309 -14.59 -11.39 -7.63
CA ILE A 309 -14.39 -10.78 -8.93
C ILE A 309 -13.22 -11.48 -9.60
N ALA A 310 -13.38 -11.95 -10.83
CA ALA A 310 -12.37 -12.75 -11.50
C ALA A 310 -12.20 -12.40 -12.97
N LEU A 311 -11.00 -12.63 -13.48
CA LEU A 311 -10.71 -12.75 -14.90
C LEU A 311 -11.15 -14.12 -15.39
N TYR A 312 -11.84 -14.19 -16.52
CA TYR A 312 -12.34 -15.42 -17.11
C TYR A 312 -11.81 -15.66 -18.53
N THR A 313 -11.61 -16.94 -18.83
CA THR A 313 -11.50 -17.43 -20.20
C THR A 313 -12.85 -17.40 -20.92
N GLY A 314 -12.83 -17.40 -22.25
CA GLY A 314 -14.04 -17.53 -23.06
C GLY A 314 -14.60 -18.95 -22.98
N ALA A 315 -15.89 -19.10 -23.28
CA ALA A 315 -16.48 -20.43 -23.42
C ALA A 315 -15.80 -21.16 -24.59
N GLY A 316 -15.51 -22.46 -24.40
CA GLY A 316 -15.02 -23.31 -25.49
C GLY A 316 -16.11 -23.61 -26.53
N ILE A 317 -16.02 -24.76 -27.19
CA ILE A 317 -17.05 -25.19 -28.16
C ILE A 317 -18.42 -25.40 -27.47
N GLN A 318 -18.41 -25.91 -26.24
CA GLN A 318 -19.54 -26.00 -25.32
C GLN A 318 -19.00 -25.91 -23.89
N GLY A 319 -19.74 -25.26 -22.98
CA GLY A 319 -19.48 -25.31 -21.54
C GLY A 319 -19.24 -23.95 -20.90
N ASP A 320 -18.84 -24.04 -19.64
CA ASP A 320 -18.77 -22.93 -18.70
C ASP A 320 -17.47 -22.13 -18.85
N ILE A 321 -17.53 -20.83 -18.51
CA ILE A 321 -16.32 -20.00 -18.42
C ILE A 321 -15.54 -20.36 -17.16
N ARG A 322 -14.22 -20.19 -17.20
CA ARG A 322 -13.33 -20.58 -16.08
C ARG A 322 -12.56 -19.38 -15.56
N PRO A 323 -12.52 -19.19 -14.23
CA PRO A 323 -11.72 -18.13 -13.63
C PRO A 323 -10.23 -18.46 -13.80
N MET A 324 -9.44 -17.43 -14.12
CA MET A 324 -7.98 -17.47 -14.24
C MET A 324 -7.30 -16.87 -13.02
N LEU A 325 -7.77 -15.70 -12.60
CA LEU A 325 -7.28 -14.93 -11.47
C LEU A 325 -8.47 -14.30 -10.77
N THR A 326 -8.53 -14.40 -9.45
CA THR A 326 -9.68 -13.96 -8.65
C THR A 326 -9.22 -13.02 -7.54
N ALA A 327 -9.97 -11.96 -7.35
CA ALA A 327 -9.98 -11.11 -6.17
C ALA A 327 -11.12 -11.60 -5.26
N PHE A 328 -10.74 -12.23 -4.15
CA PHE A 328 -11.64 -12.63 -3.08
C PHE A 328 -11.76 -11.47 -2.10
N ILE A 329 -12.94 -10.88 -2.02
CA ILE A 329 -13.22 -9.73 -1.14
C ILE A 329 -14.16 -10.22 -0.05
N ARG A 330 -13.74 -10.04 1.20
CA ARG A 330 -14.52 -10.40 2.38
C ARG A 330 -14.65 -9.19 3.30
N GLN A 331 -15.87 -8.85 3.68
CA GLN A 331 -16.13 -7.81 4.67
C GLN A 331 -15.59 -8.25 6.03
N ASP A 332 -15.89 -9.50 6.39
CA ASP A 332 -15.40 -10.16 7.60
C ASP A 332 -14.48 -11.34 7.21
N GLY A 333 -13.17 -11.19 7.48
CA GLY A 333 -12.20 -12.28 7.29
C GLY A 333 -11.02 -11.88 6.42
N TRP A 334 -10.60 -12.78 5.54
CA TRP A 334 -9.43 -12.61 4.69
C TRP A 334 -9.83 -12.31 3.26
N SER A 335 -9.34 -11.19 2.74
CA SER A 335 -9.38 -10.86 1.33
C SER A 335 -8.05 -11.21 0.67
N SER A 336 -8.10 -11.56 -0.62
CA SER A 336 -6.89 -11.84 -1.39
C SER A 336 -7.06 -11.53 -2.87
N LEU A 337 -5.97 -11.13 -3.52
CA LEU A 337 -5.86 -11.06 -4.98
C LEU A 337 -4.54 -11.73 -5.35
N GLY A 338 -4.59 -12.73 -6.23
CA GLY A 338 -3.40 -13.47 -6.64
C GLY A 338 -3.57 -14.99 -6.64
N PRO A 339 -2.53 -15.73 -7.06
CA PRO A 339 -2.51 -17.19 -6.96
C PRO A 339 -2.63 -17.64 -5.50
N THR A 340 -3.50 -18.62 -5.26
CA THR A 340 -3.75 -19.16 -3.92
C THR A 340 -2.58 -20.00 -3.40
N GLY A 341 -2.37 -20.02 -2.08
CA GLY A 341 -1.44 -20.94 -1.41
C GLY A 341 -0.04 -20.39 -1.06
N ASN A 342 0.27 -19.13 -1.39
CA ASN A 342 1.46 -18.46 -0.88
C ASN A 342 1.18 -16.96 -0.58
N ILE A 343 0.97 -16.63 0.69
CA ILE A 343 0.64 -15.27 1.15
C ILE A 343 1.74 -14.27 0.79
N SER A 344 3.00 -14.70 0.76
CA SER A 344 4.12 -13.85 0.35
C SER A 344 4.12 -13.51 -1.14
N ARG A 345 3.22 -14.10 -1.94
CA ARG A 345 3.06 -13.84 -3.38
C ARG A 345 1.65 -13.39 -3.77
N SER A 346 0.70 -13.42 -2.84
CA SER A 346 -0.64 -12.87 -3.04
C SER A 346 -0.71 -11.50 -2.38
N ILE A 347 -1.52 -10.61 -2.94
CA ILE A 347 -2.05 -9.47 -2.19
C ILE A 347 -3.01 -10.08 -1.17
N PHE A 348 -2.80 -9.81 0.11
CA PHE A 348 -3.54 -10.43 1.21
C PHE A 348 -3.78 -9.42 2.32
N GLN A 349 -5.01 -9.34 2.80
CA GLN A 349 -5.41 -8.36 3.79
C GLN A 349 -6.52 -8.91 4.67
N LYS A 350 -6.56 -8.46 5.93
CA LYS A 350 -7.73 -8.63 6.80
C LYS A 350 -8.81 -7.60 6.42
N GLY A 351 -10.06 -8.06 6.39
CA GLY A 351 -11.21 -7.25 6.01
C GLY A 351 -11.20 -6.91 4.52
N PRO A 352 -11.97 -5.90 4.10
CA PRO A 352 -12.23 -5.66 2.71
C PRO A 352 -11.04 -4.93 2.03
N MET A 353 -10.74 -5.28 0.78
CA MET A 353 -9.69 -4.67 -0.04
C MET A 353 -10.19 -3.39 -0.72
N ASN A 354 -10.63 -2.40 0.07
CA ASN A 354 -11.33 -1.21 -0.44
C ASN A 354 -10.51 -0.38 -1.44
N ALA A 355 -9.18 -0.46 -1.35
CA ALA A 355 -8.30 0.20 -2.33
C ALA A 355 -8.52 -0.30 -3.77
N LEU A 356 -8.99 -1.55 -3.96
CA LEU A 356 -9.31 -2.09 -5.29
C LEU A 356 -10.55 -1.44 -5.92
N PHE A 357 -11.35 -0.71 -5.14
CA PHE A 357 -12.52 0.01 -5.64
C PHE A 357 -12.19 1.42 -6.11
N LEU A 358 -10.98 1.91 -5.85
CA LEU A 358 -10.53 3.22 -6.29
C LEU A 358 -10.21 3.21 -7.78
N ALA A 359 -10.62 4.26 -8.48
CA ALA A 359 -10.19 4.49 -9.85
C ALA A 359 -8.65 4.65 -9.88
N PRO A 360 -7.93 3.88 -10.73
CA PRO A 360 -6.46 3.87 -10.74
C PRO A 360 -5.80 5.24 -10.88
N ASP A 361 -6.35 6.09 -11.74
CA ASP A 361 -5.81 7.38 -12.17
C ASP A 361 -6.39 8.58 -11.38
N ARG A 362 -7.19 8.33 -10.35
CA ARG A 362 -7.83 9.37 -9.54
C ARG A 362 -7.08 9.58 -8.24
N ILE A 363 -6.83 10.86 -7.91
CA ILE A 363 -6.27 11.27 -6.60
C ILE A 363 -7.26 10.94 -5.50
N VAL A 364 -6.78 10.29 -4.43
CA VAL A 364 -7.54 9.88 -3.26
C VAL A 364 -7.56 11.01 -2.22
N THR A 365 -8.68 11.72 -2.15
CA THR A 365 -8.86 12.85 -1.21
C THR A 365 -9.86 12.49 -0.10
N SER A 366 -9.81 13.22 1.02
CA SER A 366 -10.78 13.04 2.12
C SER A 366 -12.22 13.28 1.68
N GLU A 367 -12.44 14.28 0.81
CA GLU A 367 -13.77 14.66 0.29
C GLU A 367 -14.49 13.51 -0.44
N MET A 368 -13.76 12.50 -0.92
CA MET A 368 -14.37 11.34 -1.58
C MET A 368 -15.18 10.47 -0.61
N PHE A 369 -14.96 10.61 0.70
CA PHE A 369 -15.54 9.74 1.74
C PHE A 369 -16.44 10.48 2.74
N ASP A 370 -16.58 11.80 2.61
CA ASP A 370 -17.31 12.70 3.52
C ASP A 370 -18.80 12.81 3.21
#